data_AF-A0A1I7VFF4-F1
#
_entry.id   AF-A0A1I7VFF4-F1
#
_cell.length_a   1.000
_cell.length_b   1.000
_cell.length_c   1.000
_cell.angle_alpha   90.00
_cell.angle_beta   90.00
_cell.angle_gamma   90.00
#
_symmetry.space_group_name_H-M   'P 1'
#
loop_
_entity.id
_entity.type
_entity.pdbx_description
1 polymer ?
#
loop_
_entity_poly.entity_id
_entity_poly.type
_entity_poly.pdbx_seq_one_letter_code
_entity_poly.pdbx_strand_id
1 'polypeptide(L)'
;MRIEHISLLHLLHATFGIVNEESITMPNKSLDAETSINVLPSRQTTHGEILGYYMEFNGILAEVYEAVPYAQPPIGPLRFEATKALIGWNKTRNCGKGRIVRCVQFGQYSNEDDGTEDCLYATIIIPHKKTVGSANVSPIKSIVQNFAAENIIFVAINYRLGPLGFLTASHRDLHGNYGLDDQTEAIRWIRANARNFDGNLNNIVVGGLGAGAACARLFNGVILRSGSSIAPWAVRSASTENYSARLIDYCGCGYNRTLGMLYTVECLKKLPVAKLQKAWKHIAKLTATIVGNENNLMGNTYFTPTTDPYRIEASVLPGDPMSILRQNPRMPLLIGVTNGEVTRLTSNKHYVESGDWSLNYVIPSYLHANYKQVQKAVEYQYLTDYPQNLNEAERRNVILDILSDQYFIAPAAREALLYAKKNRTVYAYIFQYENAQLLKSVRKNGIQRGASHGNDCSFIFNNPTLSDPSLETVEWNDDDRKITQQLVSQMANFVHRRNLSEVGFKRFSAIYRVATPINHLNINSPVGFYSNVTGFWHEVIPAIEQLHIAPQYRVLLQPCTMCQYPYKIPFYIILTVLILVTVGLLSICIHRQQRVRQKPTYAIVHELEALKSDEKMKMELNMP
;
A
#
# COMPACT_ATOMS: atom_id res chain seq x y z
N MET A 1 28.83 -14.03 -8.66
CA MET A 1 28.81 -14.10 -7.17
C MET A 1 27.98 -12.92 -6.69
N ARG A 2 27.15 -13.11 -5.66
CA ARG A 2 26.11 -12.17 -5.14
C ARG A 2 24.82 -12.14 -5.96
N ILE A 3 23.73 -12.41 -5.25
CA ILE A 3 22.35 -12.46 -5.73
C ILE A 3 21.74 -11.10 -5.40
N GLU A 4 21.34 -10.34 -6.41
CA GLU A 4 20.56 -9.12 -6.20
C GLU A 4 19.11 -9.51 -5.91
N HIS A 5 18.78 -9.70 -4.62
CA HIS A 5 17.38 -9.80 -4.20
C HIS A 5 16.72 -8.43 -4.30
N ILE A 6 16.32 -8.07 -5.52
CA ILE A 6 15.44 -6.94 -5.83
C ILE A 6 14.21 -7.02 -4.92
N SER A 7 13.89 -5.90 -4.29
CA SER A 7 12.65 -5.72 -3.51
C SER A 7 11.43 -5.69 -4.44
N LEU A 8 11.02 -6.90 -4.87
CA LEU A 8 9.70 -7.22 -5.38
C LEU A 8 8.63 -6.48 -4.57
N LEU A 9 8.00 -5.45 -5.18
CA LEU A 9 6.59 -5.04 -5.03
C LEU A 9 6.26 -3.64 -5.63
N HIS A 10 7.25 -2.83 -6.04
CA HIS A 10 7.11 -1.36 -6.01
C HIS A 10 6.97 -0.62 -7.36
N LEU A 11 6.62 -1.31 -8.46
CA LEU A 11 6.46 -0.62 -9.75
C LEU A 11 5.03 -0.07 -9.95
N LEU A 12 4.88 1.24 -9.79
CA LEU A 12 3.76 2.00 -10.36
C LEU A 12 4.09 2.35 -11.82
N HIS A 13 3.13 2.17 -12.72
CA HIS A 13 3.25 2.56 -14.12
C HIS A 13 2.04 3.40 -14.54
N ALA A 14 2.31 4.46 -15.30
CA ALA A 14 1.29 5.21 -16.02
C ALA A 14 1.41 4.90 -17.52
N THR A 15 0.29 4.61 -18.17
CA THR A 15 0.23 4.41 -19.62
C THR A 15 -0.75 5.38 -20.26
N PHE A 16 -0.53 5.73 -21.51
CA PHE A 16 -1.36 6.68 -22.26
C PHE A 16 -1.77 6.03 -23.56
N GLY A 17 -3.08 5.90 -23.77
CA GLY A 17 -3.58 5.51 -25.08
C GLY A 17 -3.61 6.72 -26.00
N ILE A 18 -3.01 6.62 -27.18
CA ILE A 18 -3.25 7.56 -28.27
C ILE A 18 -4.66 7.27 -28.81
N VAL A 19 -5.52 8.29 -28.86
CA VAL A 19 -6.79 8.22 -29.57
C VAL A 19 -6.79 9.37 -30.57
N ASN A 20 -6.60 9.04 -31.84
CA ASN A 20 -6.89 9.86 -33.01
C ASN A 20 -7.33 8.90 -34.13
N GLU A 21 -8.63 8.61 -34.21
CA GLU A 21 -9.27 8.32 -35.49
C GLU A 21 -9.63 9.66 -36.14
N GLU A 22 -8.61 10.36 -36.64
CA GLU A 22 -8.79 11.38 -37.65
C GLU A 22 -7.55 11.35 -38.55
N SER A 23 -7.79 11.24 -39.86
CA SER A 23 -6.76 10.96 -40.84
C SER A 23 -5.85 12.17 -41.07
N ILE A 24 -4.84 12.34 -40.21
CA ILE A 24 -3.72 13.25 -40.47
C ILE A 24 -2.93 12.66 -41.63
N THR A 25 -3.25 13.10 -42.84
CA THR A 25 -2.38 13.01 -44.02
C THR A 25 -1.14 13.86 -43.76
N MET A 26 -0.17 13.29 -43.04
CA MET A 26 1.15 13.91 -42.94
C MET A 26 1.75 14.05 -44.34
N PRO A 27 2.37 15.21 -44.66
CA PRO A 27 2.89 15.46 -46.00
C PRO A 27 3.94 14.41 -46.34
N ASN A 28 3.78 13.80 -47.52
CA ASN A 28 4.59 12.69 -47.99
C ASN A 28 5.99 13.17 -48.43
N LYS A 29 6.80 13.67 -47.48
CA LYS A 29 8.24 13.79 -47.64
C LYS A 29 8.86 12.43 -47.33
N SER A 30 9.27 11.74 -48.38
CA SER A 30 10.28 10.70 -48.28
C SER A 30 11.54 11.32 -47.67
N LEU A 31 11.76 11.08 -46.37
CA LEU A 31 13.09 11.24 -45.79
C LEU A 31 13.92 10.04 -46.26
N ASP A 32 15.00 10.33 -46.99
CA ASP A 32 15.96 9.33 -47.42
C ASP A 32 16.57 8.63 -46.20
N ALA A 33 16.59 7.29 -46.24
CA ALA A 33 16.76 6.45 -45.05
C ALA A 33 18.16 6.44 -44.42
N GLU A 34 19.12 7.20 -44.98
CA GLU A 34 20.53 7.16 -44.57
C GLU A 34 21.05 8.46 -43.93
N THR A 35 20.31 9.59 -43.97
CA THR A 35 20.79 10.89 -43.45
C THR A 35 20.20 11.34 -42.12
N SER A 36 19.22 10.63 -41.55
CA SER A 36 18.48 11.06 -40.35
C SER A 36 18.94 10.45 -39.01
N ILE A 37 19.84 9.45 -39.03
CA ILE A 37 20.22 8.69 -37.82
C ILE A 37 21.12 9.49 -36.84
N ASN A 38 21.68 10.62 -37.26
CA ASN A 38 22.62 11.42 -36.45
C ASN A 38 21.96 12.45 -35.49
N VAL A 39 20.63 12.58 -35.48
CA VAL A 39 19.93 13.51 -34.57
C VAL A 39 19.21 12.71 -33.48
N LEU A 40 19.59 12.92 -32.22
CA LEU A 40 18.89 12.35 -31.07
C LEU A 40 17.53 13.03 -30.86
N PRO A 41 16.48 12.31 -30.47
CA PRO A 41 15.14 12.87 -30.33
C PRO A 41 15.07 13.78 -29.10
N SER A 42 14.55 15.00 -29.27
CA SER A 42 14.30 15.91 -28.15
C SER A 42 12.81 16.26 -28.02
N ARG A 43 12.38 16.55 -26.78
CA ARG A 43 11.01 16.95 -26.45
C ARG A 43 11.04 18.11 -25.47
N GLN A 44 10.18 19.10 -25.68
CA GLN A 44 9.99 20.21 -24.76
C GLN A 44 9.07 19.78 -23.61
N THR A 45 9.53 19.86 -22.36
CA THR A 45 8.66 19.72 -21.19
C THR A 45 8.17 21.09 -20.71
N THR A 46 7.19 21.10 -19.81
CA THR A 46 6.74 22.30 -19.06
C THR A 46 7.86 22.96 -18.25
N HIS A 47 9.00 22.28 -18.05
CA HIS A 47 10.13 22.76 -17.24
C HIS A 47 11.41 22.96 -18.06
N GLY A 48 11.48 22.51 -19.32
CA GLY A 48 12.68 22.59 -20.16
C GLY A 48 12.80 21.43 -21.14
N GLU A 49 13.73 21.52 -22.08
CA GLU A 49 13.93 20.48 -23.10
C GLU A 49 14.64 19.24 -22.52
N ILE A 50 14.24 18.05 -22.97
CA ILE A 50 14.91 16.77 -22.71
C ILE A 50 15.42 16.13 -24.00
N LEU A 51 16.58 15.48 -23.95
CA LEU A 51 17.19 14.75 -25.07
C LEU A 51 17.24 13.26 -24.75
N GLY A 52 16.60 12.43 -25.57
CA GLY A 52 16.50 10.98 -25.41
C GLY A 52 17.37 10.22 -26.41
N TYR A 53 16.93 9.04 -26.79
CA TYR A 53 17.51 8.23 -27.85
C TYR A 53 16.44 7.41 -28.58
N TYR A 54 16.71 7.06 -29.84
CA TYR A 54 15.86 6.11 -30.56
C TYR A 54 16.20 4.67 -30.18
N MET A 55 15.17 3.85 -30.00
CA MET A 55 15.29 2.40 -29.88
C MET A 55 14.42 1.75 -30.95
N GLU A 56 15.06 1.03 -31.88
CA GLU A 56 14.35 0.05 -32.72
C GLU A 56 14.42 -1.33 -32.07
N PHE A 57 13.28 -2.00 -31.99
CA PHE A 57 13.20 -3.38 -31.53
C PHE A 57 12.07 -4.13 -32.24
N ASN A 58 12.39 -5.25 -32.89
CA ASN A 58 11.46 -6.03 -33.71
C ASN A 58 10.69 -5.18 -34.75
N GLY A 59 11.37 -4.21 -35.38
CA GLY A 59 10.74 -3.25 -36.29
C GLY A 59 9.85 -2.20 -35.60
N ILE A 60 9.82 -2.12 -34.27
CA ILE A 60 9.12 -1.03 -33.58
C ILE A 60 10.16 0.02 -33.21
N LEU A 61 10.08 1.18 -33.85
CA LEU A 61 10.90 2.35 -33.55
C LEU A 61 10.17 3.22 -32.52
N ALA A 62 10.84 3.50 -31.40
CA ALA A 62 10.36 4.33 -30.31
C ALA A 62 11.40 5.36 -29.87
N GLU A 63 10.94 6.51 -29.38
CA GLU A 63 11.76 7.44 -28.61
C GLU A 63 11.79 6.99 -27.15
N VAL A 64 12.98 6.97 -26.55
CA VAL A 64 13.18 6.56 -25.15
C VAL A 64 13.89 7.68 -24.39
N TYR A 65 13.32 8.03 -23.24
CA TYR A 65 13.87 9.01 -22.30
C TYR A 65 14.02 8.35 -20.92
N GLU A 66 15.25 8.15 -20.49
CA GLU A 66 15.61 7.60 -19.18
C GLU A 66 15.95 8.73 -18.20
N ALA A 67 15.53 8.59 -16.94
CA ALA A 67 15.76 9.58 -15.89
C ALA A 67 15.25 11.00 -16.20
N VAL A 68 14.04 11.10 -16.73
CA VAL A 68 13.32 12.36 -16.87
C VAL A 68 12.83 12.81 -15.48
N PRO A 69 13.27 13.95 -14.93
CA PRO A 69 12.83 14.37 -13.61
C PRO A 69 11.35 14.76 -13.65
N TYR A 70 10.60 14.47 -12.59
CA TYR A 70 9.25 15.01 -12.40
C TYR A 70 9.11 15.86 -11.12
N ALA A 71 10.06 15.77 -10.18
CA ALA A 71 10.08 16.52 -8.93
C ALA A 71 11.52 16.93 -8.55
N GLN A 72 11.67 17.86 -7.61
CA GLN A 72 12.98 18.18 -7.02
C GLN A 72 13.54 16.98 -6.24
N PRO A 73 14.88 16.78 -6.22
CA PRO A 73 15.49 15.67 -5.49
C PRO A 73 15.22 15.81 -3.97
N PRO A 74 14.69 14.79 -3.29
CA PRO A 74 14.30 14.84 -1.88
C PRO A 74 15.52 14.67 -0.94
N ILE A 75 16.57 15.45 -1.18
CA ILE A 75 17.87 15.38 -0.50
C ILE A 75 18.05 16.53 0.50
N GLY A 76 18.88 16.29 1.53
CA GLY A 76 19.21 17.31 2.53
C GLY A 76 17.96 17.94 3.18
N PRO A 77 17.74 19.26 3.05
CA PRO A 77 16.54 19.92 3.59
C PRO A 77 15.20 19.35 3.09
N LEU A 78 15.17 18.72 1.91
CA LEU A 78 13.97 18.13 1.30
C LEU A 78 13.73 16.66 1.69
N ARG A 79 14.64 16.04 2.45
CA ARG A 79 14.42 14.68 2.97
C ARG A 79 13.30 14.71 4.01
N PHE A 80 12.35 13.77 3.95
CA PHE A 80 11.13 13.74 4.77
C PHE A 80 10.22 14.97 4.60
N GLU A 81 10.33 15.69 3.47
CA GLU A 81 9.35 16.69 3.07
C GLU A 81 8.36 16.14 2.04
N ALA A 82 7.16 16.71 2.01
CA ALA A 82 6.22 16.55 0.90
C ALA A 82 6.87 17.02 -0.42
N THR A 83 6.63 16.27 -1.49
CA THR A 83 7.30 16.42 -2.79
C THR A 83 7.18 17.84 -3.34
N LYS A 84 8.29 18.40 -3.81
CA LYS A 84 8.33 19.76 -4.38
C LYS A 84 8.37 19.69 -5.91
N ALA A 85 7.49 20.46 -6.54
CA ALA A 85 7.47 20.65 -7.98
C ALA A 85 8.83 21.15 -8.50
N LEU A 86 9.15 20.79 -9.74
CA LEU A 86 10.44 21.10 -10.37
C LEU A 86 10.72 22.60 -10.51
N ILE A 87 12.00 22.93 -10.51
CA ILE A 87 12.50 24.21 -11.01
C ILE A 87 12.89 23.99 -12.49
N GLY A 88 12.50 24.91 -13.37
CA GLY A 88 12.82 24.83 -14.79
C GLY A 88 14.32 24.90 -15.09
N TRP A 89 14.72 24.38 -16.25
CA TRP A 89 16.11 24.36 -16.73
C TRP A 89 16.24 24.95 -18.13
N ASN A 90 17.27 25.78 -18.33
CA ASN A 90 17.52 26.47 -19.60
C ASN A 90 18.37 25.68 -20.60
N LYS A 91 19.12 24.66 -20.13
CA LYS A 91 19.95 23.80 -20.99
C LYS A 91 19.31 22.43 -21.13
N THR A 92 19.24 21.91 -22.36
CA THR A 92 18.67 20.60 -22.69
C THR A 92 19.22 19.51 -21.76
N ARG A 93 18.31 18.80 -21.07
CA ARG A 93 18.68 17.76 -20.10
C ARG A 93 18.86 16.42 -20.79
N ASN A 94 20.07 15.85 -20.69
CA ASN A 94 20.38 14.54 -21.27
C ASN A 94 19.68 13.42 -20.47
N CYS A 95 18.67 12.83 -21.10
CA CYS A 95 17.85 11.69 -20.66
C CYS A 95 18.08 10.47 -21.59
N GLY A 96 19.30 10.36 -22.16
CA GLY A 96 19.69 9.27 -23.04
C GLY A 96 19.93 7.93 -22.33
N LYS A 97 20.35 6.93 -23.12
CA LYS A 97 20.53 5.52 -22.70
C LYS A 97 21.50 5.34 -21.53
N GLY A 98 21.18 4.41 -20.64
CA GLY A 98 22.04 4.02 -19.51
C GLY A 98 21.98 5.01 -18.35
N ARG A 99 20.86 5.73 -18.22
CA ARG A 99 20.63 6.76 -17.19
C ARG A 99 19.58 6.39 -16.17
N ILE A 100 18.88 5.26 -16.30
CA ILE A 100 17.92 4.78 -15.28
C ILE A 100 18.55 4.83 -13.88
N VAL A 101 17.89 5.57 -13.00
CA VAL A 101 18.22 5.66 -11.57
C VAL A 101 17.22 4.81 -10.79
N ARG A 102 17.66 4.17 -9.70
CA ARG A 102 16.78 3.55 -8.69
C ARG A 102 16.79 4.35 -7.39
N CYS A 103 15.64 4.46 -6.73
CA CYS A 103 15.58 4.94 -5.36
C CYS A 103 16.33 4.00 -4.40
N VAL A 104 16.78 4.54 -3.26
CA VAL A 104 17.33 3.75 -2.15
C VAL A 104 16.41 2.56 -1.84
N GLN A 105 16.97 1.35 -1.89
CA GLN A 105 16.27 0.14 -1.50
C GLN A 105 16.44 -0.15 -0.01
N PHE A 106 15.36 -0.68 0.57
CA PHE A 106 15.32 -1.22 1.92
C PHE A 106 14.92 -2.69 1.84
N GLY A 107 15.74 -3.56 2.42
CA GLY A 107 15.53 -5.00 2.42
C GLY A 107 16.64 -5.71 3.19
N GLN A 108 16.41 -6.98 3.55
CA GLN A 108 17.41 -7.78 4.28
C GLN A 108 18.73 -7.88 3.51
N TYR A 109 18.64 -7.96 2.18
CA TYR A 109 19.75 -8.14 1.24
C TYR A 109 20.17 -6.86 0.50
N SER A 110 19.56 -5.71 0.78
CA SER A 110 19.98 -4.44 0.13
C SER A 110 21.37 -4.03 0.61
N ASN A 111 22.20 -3.49 -0.28
CA ASN A 111 23.52 -2.97 0.09
C ASN A 111 23.47 -1.49 0.49
N GLU A 112 24.55 -0.95 1.07
CA GLU A 112 24.61 0.47 1.49
C GLU A 112 24.66 1.45 0.29
N ASP A 113 25.00 0.93 -0.90
CA ASP A 113 25.06 1.60 -2.20
C ASP A 113 23.86 1.25 -3.13
N ASP A 114 22.84 0.58 -2.59
CA ASP A 114 21.65 0.15 -3.35
C ASP A 114 20.67 1.31 -3.62
N GLY A 115 21.04 2.15 -4.59
CA GLY A 115 20.26 3.28 -5.08
C GLY A 115 20.64 4.62 -4.45
N THR A 116 19.87 5.65 -4.80
CA THR A 116 20.13 7.05 -4.38
C THR A 116 18.83 7.75 -3.94
N GLU A 117 18.97 8.84 -3.20
CA GLU A 117 17.85 9.69 -2.80
C GLU A 117 17.42 10.65 -3.90
N ASP A 118 18.35 11.11 -4.74
CA ASP A 118 18.02 11.79 -6.00
C ASP A 118 17.51 10.74 -6.99
N CYS A 119 16.22 10.41 -6.88
CA CYS A 119 15.61 9.30 -7.61
C CYS A 119 14.23 9.59 -8.21
N LEU A 120 13.68 10.80 -8.03
CA LEU A 120 12.31 11.16 -8.46
C LEU A 120 12.22 11.42 -9.97
N TYR A 121 12.38 10.30 -10.69
CA TYR A 121 12.53 10.20 -12.12
C TYR A 121 11.46 9.31 -12.75
N ALA A 122 11.17 9.59 -14.01
CA ALA A 122 10.37 8.78 -14.90
C ALA A 122 11.22 8.22 -16.04
N THR A 123 10.83 7.05 -16.56
CA THR A 123 11.29 6.53 -17.86
C THR A 123 10.12 6.57 -18.82
N ILE A 124 10.27 7.27 -19.94
CA ILE A 124 9.21 7.55 -20.92
C ILE A 124 9.57 6.87 -22.24
N ILE A 125 8.63 6.12 -22.81
CA ILE A 125 8.78 5.41 -24.09
C ILE A 125 7.61 5.82 -24.99
N ILE A 126 7.90 6.48 -26.11
CA ILE A 126 6.93 7.06 -27.05
C ILE A 126 7.03 6.30 -28.38
N PRO A 127 5.92 5.80 -28.96
CA PRO A 127 5.94 5.16 -30.28
C PRO A 127 6.26 6.17 -31.38
N HIS A 128 7.15 5.81 -32.32
CA HIS A 128 7.58 6.70 -33.40
C HIS A 128 7.21 6.15 -34.79
N LYS A 129 7.49 4.87 -35.09
CA LYS A 129 7.02 4.20 -36.33
C LYS A 129 7.06 2.67 -36.21
N LYS A 130 6.20 2.00 -36.99
CA LYS A 130 6.22 0.55 -37.22
C LYS A 130 6.94 0.22 -38.54
N THR A 131 8.20 -0.18 -38.44
CA THR A 131 9.00 -0.90 -39.46
C THR A 131 8.85 -2.42 -39.24
N VAL A 132 9.62 -3.27 -39.95
CA VAL A 132 9.50 -4.74 -39.87
C VAL A 132 10.89 -5.37 -39.72
N GLY A 133 11.13 -6.15 -38.66
CA GLY A 133 12.43 -6.77 -38.32
C GLY A 133 12.36 -7.66 -37.07
N SER A 134 13.46 -8.34 -36.66
CA SER A 134 13.42 -9.47 -35.69
C SER A 134 14.59 -9.52 -34.66
N ALA A 135 14.26 -9.71 -33.36
CA ALA A 135 15.08 -10.09 -32.17
C ALA A 135 16.17 -9.11 -31.63
N ASN A 136 16.70 -9.17 -30.38
CA ASN A 136 16.34 -9.90 -29.14
C ASN A 136 16.39 -8.99 -27.84
N VAL A 137 15.85 -9.40 -26.68
CA VAL A 137 15.16 -8.55 -25.64
C VAL A 137 16.00 -7.90 -24.48
N SER A 138 15.38 -6.96 -23.73
CA SER A 138 15.71 -6.33 -22.42
C SER A 138 14.48 -5.48 -21.96
N PRO A 139 14.23 -5.07 -20.68
CA PRO A 139 12.91 -4.54 -20.26
C PRO A 139 12.33 -3.37 -21.06
N ILE A 140 13.16 -2.40 -21.49
CA ILE A 140 12.73 -1.31 -22.38
C ILE A 140 12.31 -1.86 -23.75
N LYS A 141 13.07 -2.80 -24.33
CA LYS A 141 12.72 -3.49 -25.58
C LYS A 141 11.40 -4.24 -25.47
N SER A 142 11.13 -4.87 -24.33
CA SER A 142 9.84 -5.51 -24.05
C SER A 142 8.70 -4.49 -24.06
N ILE A 143 8.90 -3.31 -23.45
CA ILE A 143 7.89 -2.24 -23.43
C ILE A 143 7.69 -1.66 -24.83
N VAL A 144 8.75 -1.51 -25.63
CA VAL A 144 8.67 -1.13 -27.05
C VAL A 144 7.85 -2.16 -27.84
N GLN A 145 8.13 -3.46 -27.68
CA GLN A 145 7.39 -4.53 -28.34
C GLN A 145 5.93 -4.64 -27.90
N ASN A 146 5.63 -4.42 -26.62
CA ASN A 146 4.31 -4.76 -26.06
C ASN A 146 3.39 -3.53 -25.92
N PHE A 147 3.93 -2.32 -25.81
CA PHE A 147 3.14 -1.09 -25.63
C PHE A 147 3.36 -0.10 -26.78
N ALA A 148 4.60 0.20 -27.17
CA ALA A 148 4.82 1.12 -28.29
C ALA A 148 4.29 0.53 -29.62
N ALA A 149 4.38 -0.79 -29.82
CA ALA A 149 3.79 -1.48 -30.97
C ALA A 149 2.26 -1.37 -31.06
N GLU A 150 1.60 -1.14 -29.92
CA GLU A 150 0.17 -0.94 -29.74
C GLU A 150 -0.21 0.55 -29.70
N ASN A 151 0.69 1.46 -30.09
CA ASN A 151 0.52 2.92 -30.01
C ASN A 151 0.20 3.45 -28.60
N ILE A 152 0.84 2.85 -27.58
CA ILE A 152 0.74 3.26 -26.18
C ILE A 152 2.05 3.91 -25.75
N ILE A 153 1.96 5.13 -25.25
CA ILE A 153 3.09 5.76 -24.53
C ILE A 153 3.15 5.11 -23.15
N PHE A 154 4.34 4.66 -22.77
CA PHE A 154 4.55 3.99 -21.49
C PHE A 154 5.45 4.84 -20.58
N VAL A 155 5.01 5.05 -19.34
CA VAL A 155 5.79 5.76 -18.33
C VAL A 155 5.92 4.92 -17.06
N ALA A 156 7.15 4.52 -16.74
CA ALA A 156 7.50 4.00 -15.42
C ALA A 156 7.92 5.17 -14.52
N ILE A 157 7.51 5.16 -13.25
CA ILE A 157 7.94 6.17 -12.28
C ILE A 157 8.63 5.53 -11.08
N ASN A 158 9.66 6.19 -10.58
CA ASN A 158 10.22 5.96 -9.26
C ASN A 158 9.42 6.75 -8.21
N TYR A 159 9.48 6.33 -6.95
CA TYR A 159 9.04 7.10 -5.78
C TYR A 159 9.83 6.63 -4.53
N ARG A 160 9.90 7.46 -3.47
CA ARG A 160 10.63 7.10 -2.24
C ARG A 160 10.06 5.84 -1.60
N LEU A 161 10.96 4.94 -1.18
CA LEU A 161 10.63 3.65 -0.58
C LEU A 161 11.01 3.59 0.90
N GLY A 162 10.47 2.59 1.61
CA GLY A 162 10.80 2.29 3.00
C GLY A 162 10.68 3.51 3.93
N PRO A 163 11.60 3.69 4.90
CA PRO A 163 11.62 4.85 5.78
C PRO A 163 11.60 6.19 5.04
N LEU A 164 12.34 6.34 3.94
CA LEU A 164 12.40 7.61 3.19
C LEU A 164 11.04 7.99 2.57
N GLY A 165 10.22 6.99 2.22
CA GLY A 165 8.88 7.21 1.66
C GLY A 165 7.74 7.22 2.68
N PHE A 166 7.88 6.50 3.80
CA PHE A 166 6.74 6.14 4.65
C PHE A 166 6.98 6.22 6.17
N LEU A 167 8.15 6.71 6.63
CA LEU A 167 8.37 6.95 8.06
C LEU A 167 7.46 8.06 8.58
N THR A 168 6.77 7.80 9.68
CA THR A 168 5.82 8.74 10.30
C THR A 168 5.96 8.76 11.83
N ALA A 169 5.65 9.90 12.45
CA ALA A 169 5.43 9.98 13.90
C ALA A 169 3.98 10.29 14.26
N SER A 170 3.03 10.08 13.33
CA SER A 170 1.63 10.52 13.45
C SER A 170 1.55 12.00 13.88
N HIS A 171 2.38 12.82 13.24
CA HIS A 171 2.53 14.24 13.53
C HIS A 171 2.60 15.02 12.23
N ARG A 172 2.00 16.22 12.19
CA ARG A 172 1.93 17.04 10.97
C ARG A 172 3.30 17.31 10.33
N ASP A 173 4.34 17.47 11.16
CA ASP A 173 5.71 17.79 10.73
C ASP A 173 6.52 16.53 10.32
N LEU A 174 5.98 15.32 10.55
CA LEU A 174 6.58 14.05 10.13
C LEU A 174 5.45 13.05 9.83
N HIS A 175 4.66 13.36 8.79
CA HIS A 175 3.37 12.74 8.52
C HIS A 175 3.47 11.37 7.80
N GLY A 176 4.59 11.06 7.14
CA GLY A 176 4.75 9.87 6.32
C GLY A 176 4.13 10.03 4.93
N ASN A 177 3.87 8.94 4.21
CA ASN A 177 3.27 8.98 2.86
C ASN A 177 4.01 9.84 1.80
N TYR A 178 5.26 10.25 2.03
CA TYR A 178 6.05 11.01 1.06
C TYR A 178 6.20 10.27 -0.29
N GLY A 179 6.24 8.93 -0.25
CA GLY A 179 6.20 8.09 -1.46
C GLY A 179 4.85 8.11 -2.21
N LEU A 180 3.76 8.54 -1.57
CA LEU A 180 2.47 8.83 -2.24
C LEU A 180 2.40 10.28 -2.73
N ASP A 181 3.00 11.22 -2.00
CA ASP A 181 3.18 12.60 -2.48
C ASP A 181 4.02 12.60 -3.78
N ASP A 182 5.06 11.76 -3.85
CA ASP A 182 5.89 11.54 -5.05
C ASP A 182 5.06 11.06 -6.24
N GLN A 183 4.23 10.03 -6.04
CA GLN A 183 3.33 9.50 -7.07
C GLN A 183 2.27 10.52 -7.48
N THR A 184 1.78 11.35 -6.54
CA THR A 184 0.85 12.45 -6.82
C THR A 184 1.49 13.46 -7.78
N GLU A 185 2.71 13.90 -7.48
CA GLU A 185 3.42 14.89 -8.28
C GLU A 185 3.84 14.32 -9.63
N ALA A 186 4.26 13.06 -9.69
CA ALA A 186 4.52 12.36 -10.95
C ALA A 186 3.28 12.35 -11.85
N ILE A 187 2.10 11.99 -11.33
CA ILE A 187 0.84 11.96 -12.09
C ILE A 187 0.45 13.38 -12.56
N ARG A 188 0.66 14.42 -11.73
CA ARG A 188 0.43 15.83 -12.11
C ARG A 188 1.37 16.28 -13.22
N TRP A 189 2.67 16.05 -13.07
CA TRP A 189 3.70 16.41 -14.05
C TRP A 189 3.46 15.69 -15.38
N ILE A 190 3.14 14.39 -15.32
CA ILE A 190 2.72 13.58 -16.46
C ILE A 190 1.52 14.22 -17.17
N ARG A 191 0.47 14.58 -16.42
CA ARG A 191 -0.73 15.21 -16.99
C ARG A 191 -0.42 16.58 -17.59
N ALA A 192 0.49 17.35 -17.02
CA ALA A 192 0.92 18.63 -17.57
C ALA A 192 1.74 18.48 -18.88
N ASN A 193 2.44 17.35 -19.05
CA ASN A 193 3.32 17.12 -20.20
C ASN A 193 2.76 16.17 -21.27
N ALA A 194 1.62 15.50 -21.05
CA ALA A 194 1.15 14.43 -21.95
C ALA A 194 1.07 14.87 -23.42
N ARG A 195 0.58 16.09 -23.70
CA ARG A 195 0.53 16.63 -25.07
C ARG A 195 1.91 16.84 -25.72
N ASN A 196 2.94 17.12 -24.92
CA ASN A 196 4.30 17.30 -25.42
C ASN A 196 4.97 15.98 -25.83
N PHE A 197 4.40 14.87 -25.34
CA PHE A 197 4.76 13.49 -25.67
C PHE A 197 3.75 12.83 -26.63
N ASP A 198 2.94 13.63 -27.33
CA ASP A 198 1.86 13.20 -28.25
C ASP A 198 0.73 12.36 -27.60
N GLY A 199 0.62 12.40 -26.27
CA GLY A 199 -0.34 11.64 -25.47
C GLY A 199 -1.68 12.35 -25.20
N ASN A 200 -2.74 11.56 -25.06
CA ASN A 200 -4.10 12.07 -24.83
C ASN A 200 -4.39 12.33 -23.34
N LEU A 201 -4.66 13.59 -22.98
CA LEU A 201 -5.03 14.02 -21.61
C LEU A 201 -6.31 13.38 -21.05
N ASN A 202 -7.19 12.91 -21.91
CA ASN A 202 -8.44 12.24 -21.54
C ASN A 202 -8.26 10.72 -21.40
N ASN A 203 -7.13 10.16 -21.86
CA ASN A 203 -6.85 8.74 -21.79
C ASN A 203 -5.53 8.41 -21.06
N ILE A 204 -5.37 8.99 -19.87
CA ILE A 204 -4.33 8.61 -18.91
C ILE A 204 -4.80 7.39 -18.12
N VAL A 205 -3.94 6.37 -18.03
CA VAL A 205 -4.18 5.13 -17.29
C VAL A 205 -3.13 5.02 -16.19
N VAL A 206 -3.54 4.73 -14.95
CA VAL A 206 -2.60 4.40 -13.86
C VAL A 206 -2.83 2.95 -13.47
N GLY A 207 -1.75 2.20 -13.28
CA GLY A 207 -1.78 0.80 -12.87
C GLY A 207 -0.49 0.35 -12.19
N GLY A 208 -0.46 -0.91 -11.77
CA GLY A 208 0.70 -1.44 -11.06
C GLY A 208 0.68 -2.96 -10.90
N LEU A 209 1.61 -3.45 -10.08
CA LEU A 209 1.67 -4.80 -9.53
C LEU A 209 1.88 -4.67 -8.02
N GLY A 210 1.28 -5.52 -7.19
CA GLY A 210 1.57 -5.56 -5.75
C GLY A 210 1.33 -4.22 -5.05
N ALA A 211 2.35 -3.69 -4.35
CA ALA A 211 2.26 -2.36 -3.72
C ALA A 211 2.03 -1.24 -4.74
N GLY A 212 2.57 -1.37 -5.96
CA GLY A 212 2.23 -0.48 -7.07
C GLY A 212 0.74 -0.49 -7.40
N ALA A 213 0.07 -1.65 -7.41
CA ALA A 213 -1.38 -1.73 -7.63
C ALA A 213 -2.18 -1.16 -6.44
N ALA A 214 -1.76 -1.44 -5.20
CA ALA A 214 -2.38 -0.87 -4.01
C ALA A 214 -2.27 0.67 -3.97
N CYS A 215 -1.11 1.24 -4.33
CA CYS A 215 -0.94 2.68 -4.44
C CYS A 215 -1.72 3.25 -5.63
N ALA A 216 -1.64 2.63 -6.81
CA ALA A 216 -2.41 3.01 -8.00
C ALA A 216 -3.88 3.23 -7.67
N ARG A 217 -4.47 2.32 -6.88
CA ARG A 217 -5.87 2.43 -6.49
C ARG A 217 -6.19 3.70 -5.70
N LEU A 218 -5.32 4.18 -4.81
CA LEU A 218 -5.52 5.43 -4.08
C LEU A 218 -5.66 6.64 -5.03
N PHE A 219 -4.99 6.59 -6.18
CA PHE A 219 -5.08 7.60 -7.25
C PHE A 219 -6.25 7.38 -8.23
N ASN A 220 -7.13 6.40 -7.97
CA ASN A 220 -8.15 5.90 -8.92
C ASN A 220 -7.58 5.26 -10.19
N GLY A 221 -6.39 4.65 -10.08
CA GLY A 221 -5.84 3.74 -11.07
C GLY A 221 -6.76 2.54 -11.32
N VAL A 222 -6.63 1.96 -12.51
CA VAL A 222 -7.64 1.11 -13.14
C VAL A 222 -7.09 -0.20 -13.73
N ILE A 223 -5.78 -0.43 -13.66
CA ILE A 223 -5.15 -1.72 -13.99
C ILE A 223 -4.44 -2.22 -12.73
N LEU A 224 -5.14 -3.04 -11.96
CA LEU A 224 -4.71 -3.50 -10.64
C LEU A 224 -4.36 -4.99 -10.71
N ARG A 225 -3.07 -5.32 -10.58
CA ARG A 225 -2.57 -6.69 -10.69
C ARG A 225 -1.98 -7.13 -9.36
N SER A 226 -2.45 -8.25 -8.83
CA SER A 226 -2.01 -8.84 -7.56
C SER A 226 -1.90 -7.82 -6.42
N GLY A 227 -2.89 -6.92 -6.28
CA GLY A 227 -2.83 -5.88 -5.26
C GLY A 227 -4.09 -5.01 -5.20
N SER A 228 -4.40 -4.53 -4.00
CA SER A 228 -5.56 -3.69 -3.70
C SER A 228 -5.24 -2.80 -2.50
N SER A 229 -5.81 -1.59 -2.43
CA SER A 229 -5.64 -0.68 -1.29
C SER A 229 -6.28 -1.18 0.00
N ILE A 230 -7.15 -2.20 -0.08
CA ILE A 230 -7.79 -2.87 1.08
C ILE A 230 -7.14 -4.22 1.43
N ALA A 231 -5.99 -4.56 0.83
CA ALA A 231 -5.23 -5.74 1.22
C ALA A 231 -4.55 -5.50 2.59
N PRO A 232 -4.43 -6.52 3.48
CA PRO A 232 -3.90 -6.32 4.84
C PRO A 232 -2.47 -5.77 4.93
N TRP A 233 -1.67 -5.94 3.87
CA TRP A 233 -0.31 -5.40 3.79
C TRP A 233 -0.25 -3.96 3.26
N ALA A 234 -1.29 -3.46 2.61
CA ALA A 234 -1.24 -2.22 1.83
C ALA A 234 -1.19 -0.96 2.69
N VAL A 235 -1.99 -0.91 3.76
CA VAL A 235 -2.09 0.24 4.66
C VAL A 235 -2.00 -0.27 6.10
N ARG A 236 -0.96 0.13 6.83
CA ARG A 236 -0.67 -0.45 8.17
C ARG A 236 -0.31 0.61 9.22
N SER A 237 -1.09 1.70 9.34
CA SER A 237 -0.81 2.85 10.24
C SER A 237 -0.16 2.45 11.57
N ALA A 238 -0.86 1.73 12.44
CA ALA A 238 -0.36 1.36 13.77
C ALA A 238 0.92 0.50 13.77
N SER A 239 1.15 -0.32 12.72
CA SER A 239 2.41 -1.05 12.56
C SER A 239 3.53 -0.12 12.13
N THR A 240 3.32 0.67 11.07
CA THR A 240 4.30 1.62 10.53
C THR A 240 4.69 2.69 11.56
N GLU A 241 3.76 3.15 12.39
CA GLU A 241 4.01 4.07 13.51
C GLU A 241 4.95 3.45 14.56
N ASN A 242 4.69 2.21 14.99
CA ASN A 242 5.54 1.48 15.94
C ASN A 242 6.94 1.23 15.36
N TYR A 243 7.06 0.83 14.09
CA TYR A 243 8.35 0.63 13.43
C TYR A 243 9.10 1.95 13.18
N SER A 244 8.39 3.03 12.89
CA SER A 244 8.97 4.38 12.79
C SER A 244 9.50 4.86 14.14
N ALA A 245 8.76 4.68 15.23
CA ALA A 245 9.24 5.01 16.58
C ALA A 245 10.53 4.25 16.94
N ARG A 246 10.59 2.94 16.64
CA ARG A 246 11.80 2.11 16.83
C ARG A 246 12.97 2.55 15.95
N LEU A 247 12.72 3.00 14.72
CA LEU A 247 13.75 3.52 13.82
C LEU A 247 14.32 4.85 14.34
N ILE A 248 13.44 5.76 14.77
CA ILE A 248 13.80 7.06 15.33
C ILE A 248 14.68 6.88 16.58
N ASP A 249 14.30 5.95 17.46
CA ASP A 249 15.05 5.58 18.67
C ASP A 249 16.43 4.98 18.34
N TYR A 250 16.48 3.95 17.49
CA TYR A 250 17.74 3.35 17.00
C TYR A 250 18.67 4.40 16.35
N CYS A 251 18.10 5.37 15.65
CA CYS A 251 18.86 6.45 15.03
C CYS A 251 19.33 7.54 16.02
N GLY A 252 18.85 7.57 17.25
CA GLY A 252 19.16 8.60 18.25
C GLY A 252 18.44 9.94 18.00
N CYS A 253 17.35 9.93 17.22
CA CYS A 253 16.61 11.13 16.82
C CYS A 253 15.29 11.31 17.60
N GLY A 254 15.21 10.77 18.82
CA GLY A 254 14.02 10.83 19.68
C GLY A 254 13.47 12.24 19.91
N TYR A 255 12.18 12.32 20.24
CA TYR A 255 11.46 13.57 20.45
C TYR A 255 12.11 14.44 21.55
N ASN A 256 12.33 15.72 21.24
CA ASN A 256 12.88 16.70 22.17
C ASN A 256 11.76 17.55 22.78
N ARG A 257 11.71 17.68 24.11
CA ARG A 257 10.63 18.43 24.80
C ARG A 257 10.68 19.94 24.58
N THR A 258 11.85 20.51 24.35
CA THR A 258 12.05 21.95 24.15
C THR A 258 11.88 22.36 22.69
N LEU A 259 12.36 21.51 21.77
CA LEU A 259 12.39 21.78 20.33
C LEU A 259 11.29 21.06 19.53
N GLY A 260 10.50 20.19 20.17
CA GLY A 260 9.41 19.46 19.56
C GLY A 260 9.83 18.48 18.47
N MET A 261 8.90 18.19 17.55
CA MET A 261 9.12 17.27 16.43
C MET A 261 10.16 17.79 15.43
N LEU A 262 10.35 19.12 15.34
CA LEU A 262 11.35 19.74 14.46
C LEU A 262 12.76 19.23 14.75
N TYR A 263 13.12 19.00 16.01
CA TYR A 263 14.41 18.38 16.36
C TYR A 263 14.58 16.97 15.80
N THR A 264 13.53 16.14 15.89
CA THR A 264 13.52 14.79 15.34
C THR A 264 13.69 14.82 13.82
N VAL A 265 12.94 15.68 13.12
CA VAL A 265 13.04 15.85 11.67
C VAL A 265 14.43 16.32 11.26
N GLU A 266 14.97 17.36 11.91
CA GLU A 266 16.30 17.90 11.62
C GLU A 266 17.44 16.92 11.94
N CYS A 267 17.27 16.07 12.96
CA CYS A 267 18.18 14.96 13.24
C CYS A 267 18.14 13.92 12.11
N LEU A 268 16.95 13.48 11.69
CA LEU A 268 16.76 12.49 10.63
C LEU A 268 17.27 12.99 9.26
N LYS A 269 17.09 14.27 8.93
CA LYS A 269 17.63 14.92 7.72
C LYS A 269 19.17 14.87 7.66
N LYS A 270 19.86 14.87 8.80
CA LYS A 270 21.33 14.87 8.89
C LYS A 270 21.98 13.48 8.89
N LEU A 271 21.20 12.41 8.96
CA LEU A 271 21.74 11.04 8.99
C LEU A 271 22.29 10.60 7.62
N PRO A 272 23.32 9.75 7.57
CA PRO A 272 23.64 9.01 6.35
C PRO A 272 22.56 7.95 6.11
N VAL A 273 22.18 7.75 4.83
CA VAL A 273 21.16 6.76 4.40
C VAL A 273 21.46 5.35 4.92
N ALA A 274 22.74 4.96 4.94
CA ALA A 274 23.19 3.69 5.49
C ALA A 274 22.76 3.47 6.96
N LYS A 275 22.59 4.52 7.77
CA LYS A 275 22.06 4.39 9.15
C LYS A 275 20.58 4.01 9.15
N LEU A 276 19.79 4.54 8.22
CA LEU A 276 18.37 4.18 8.04
C LEU A 276 18.23 2.73 7.54
N GLN A 277 19.08 2.30 6.61
CA GLN A 277 19.10 0.90 6.15
C GLN A 277 19.53 -0.07 7.27
N LYS A 278 20.53 0.30 8.09
CA LYS A 278 20.93 -0.45 9.29
C LYS A 278 19.80 -0.55 10.31
N ALA A 279 19.07 0.56 10.55
CA ALA A 279 17.90 0.58 11.41
C ALA A 279 16.76 -0.31 10.89
N TRP A 280 16.48 -0.28 9.59
CA TRP A 280 15.51 -1.17 8.94
C TRP A 280 15.87 -2.64 9.16
N LYS A 281 17.13 -3.03 8.92
CA LYS A 281 17.61 -4.42 9.12
C LYS A 281 17.57 -4.84 10.59
N HIS A 282 17.85 -3.91 11.51
CA HIS A 282 17.69 -4.16 12.95
C HIS A 282 16.22 -4.45 13.32
N ILE A 283 15.27 -3.64 12.82
CA ILE A 283 13.84 -3.85 13.04
C ILE A 283 13.38 -5.19 12.46
N ALA A 284 13.79 -5.52 11.22
CA ALA A 284 13.43 -6.78 10.56
C ALA A 284 13.96 -8.02 11.31
N LYS A 285 15.16 -7.95 11.89
CA LYS A 285 15.69 -9.01 12.77
C LYS A 285 14.92 -9.08 14.09
N LEU A 286 14.52 -7.95 14.64
CA LEU A 286 13.80 -7.86 15.92
C LEU A 286 12.38 -8.41 15.82
N THR A 287 11.64 -8.15 14.74
CA THR A 287 10.30 -8.72 14.50
C THR A 287 10.35 -10.23 14.33
N ALA A 288 11.28 -10.73 13.51
CA ALA A 288 11.54 -12.17 13.37
C ALA A 288 11.85 -12.87 14.71
N THR A 289 12.47 -12.16 15.66
CA THR A 289 12.81 -12.70 16.99
C THR A 289 11.64 -12.62 17.98
N ILE A 290 10.93 -11.48 18.06
CA ILE A 290 9.86 -11.26 19.06
C ILE A 290 8.62 -12.11 18.78
N VAL A 291 8.26 -12.29 17.51
CA VAL A 291 7.00 -12.94 17.10
C VAL A 291 7.24 -14.38 16.59
N GLY A 292 8.51 -14.83 16.60
CA GLY A 292 8.91 -16.20 16.27
C GLY A 292 8.77 -16.52 14.78
N ASN A 293 9.79 -16.19 13.98
CA ASN A 293 9.90 -16.53 12.54
C ASN A 293 8.56 -16.35 11.79
N GLU A 294 8.05 -15.12 11.81
CA GLU A 294 6.73 -14.75 11.25
C GLU A 294 6.51 -15.21 9.81
N ASN A 295 5.22 -15.24 9.43
CA ASN A 295 4.82 -15.18 8.03
C ASN A 295 5.53 -14.03 7.29
N ASN A 296 6.53 -14.38 6.47
CA ASN A 296 7.36 -13.48 5.66
C ASN A 296 6.55 -12.50 4.76
N LEU A 297 5.26 -12.76 4.55
CA LEU A 297 4.30 -11.86 3.89
C LEU A 297 4.26 -10.46 4.52
N MET A 298 4.22 -10.37 5.84
CA MET A 298 4.26 -9.08 6.56
C MET A 298 5.68 -8.62 6.90
N GLY A 299 6.68 -9.50 6.75
CA GLY A 299 8.08 -9.30 7.14
C GLY A 299 8.90 -8.37 6.24
N ASN A 300 8.28 -7.72 5.26
CA ASN A 300 8.88 -6.61 4.50
C ASN A 300 8.02 -5.32 4.55
N THR A 301 6.84 -5.36 5.17
CA THR A 301 5.85 -4.27 5.14
C THR A 301 5.87 -3.45 6.43
N TYR A 302 7.07 -3.06 6.86
CA TYR A 302 7.34 -2.25 8.05
C TYR A 302 7.07 -0.75 7.85
N PHE A 303 7.20 -0.27 6.62
CA PHE A 303 7.06 1.14 6.25
C PHE A 303 6.15 1.21 5.01
N THR A 304 4.85 1.25 5.25
CA THR A 304 3.80 1.28 4.22
C THR A 304 2.94 2.54 4.38
N PRO A 305 2.07 2.86 3.40
CA PRO A 305 1.05 3.89 3.56
C PRO A 305 0.32 3.85 4.91
N THR A 306 0.10 5.04 5.46
CA THR A 306 -0.60 5.26 6.72
C THR A 306 -1.76 6.22 6.52
N THR A 307 -2.84 6.08 7.27
CA THR A 307 -3.92 7.08 7.32
C THR A 307 -3.36 8.42 7.80
N ASP A 308 -3.51 9.46 7.00
CA ASP A 308 -2.98 10.81 7.28
C ASP A 308 -4.16 11.79 7.45
N PRO A 309 -4.75 11.87 8.66
CA PRO A 309 -5.86 12.76 8.96
C PRO A 309 -5.41 14.22 9.15
N TYR A 310 -4.12 14.51 9.14
CA TYR A 310 -3.58 15.84 9.43
C TYR A 310 -3.57 16.75 8.19
N ARG A 311 -3.44 16.16 7.00
CA ARG A 311 -3.39 16.89 5.71
C ARG A 311 -4.62 16.64 4.84
N ILE A 312 -5.84 16.80 5.37
CA ILE A 312 -7.11 16.40 4.73
C ILE A 312 -7.20 16.78 3.23
N GLU A 313 -6.79 17.98 2.84
CA GLU A 313 -6.87 18.48 1.45
C GLU A 313 -5.75 17.96 0.52
N ALA A 314 -4.58 17.63 1.08
CA ALA A 314 -3.40 17.20 0.31
C ALA A 314 -3.17 15.67 0.37
N SER A 315 -3.74 14.99 1.36
CA SER A 315 -3.61 13.57 1.59
C SER A 315 -4.47 12.77 0.61
N VAL A 316 -3.84 11.81 -0.06
CA VAL A 316 -4.55 10.81 -0.87
C VAL A 316 -5.17 9.69 -0.03
N LEU A 317 -4.86 9.66 1.27
CA LEU A 317 -5.35 8.67 2.23
C LEU A 317 -5.71 9.34 3.57
N PRO A 318 -6.73 10.23 3.59
CA PRO A 318 -7.14 10.97 4.79
C PRO A 318 -7.87 10.10 5.83
N GLY A 319 -8.17 8.84 5.51
CA GLY A 319 -8.87 7.90 6.36
C GLY A 319 -8.84 6.48 5.79
N ASP A 320 -9.72 5.62 6.29
CA ASP A 320 -9.79 4.19 5.94
C ASP A 320 -9.91 3.95 4.40
N PRO A 321 -9.02 3.10 3.81
CA PRO A 321 -9.06 2.78 2.38
C PRO A 321 -10.39 2.19 1.91
N MET A 322 -11.06 1.39 2.74
CA MET A 322 -12.35 0.77 2.38
C MET A 322 -13.46 1.82 2.25
N SER A 323 -13.42 2.87 3.05
CA SER A 323 -14.34 4.01 3.00
C SER A 323 -14.08 4.88 1.76
N ILE A 324 -12.82 5.15 1.42
CA ILE A 324 -12.43 5.86 0.19
C ILE A 324 -12.88 5.08 -1.06
N LEU A 325 -12.66 3.76 -1.06
CA LEU A 325 -13.07 2.83 -2.12
C LEU A 325 -14.59 2.85 -2.38
N ARG A 326 -15.42 2.86 -1.32
CA ARG A 326 -16.89 2.91 -1.44
C ARG A 326 -17.41 4.23 -2.03
N GLN A 327 -16.70 5.33 -1.83
CA GLN A 327 -17.11 6.67 -2.27
C GLN A 327 -16.64 7.00 -3.69
N ASN A 328 -15.45 6.52 -4.10
CA ASN A 328 -14.77 6.97 -5.32
C ASN A 328 -14.56 5.93 -6.45
N PRO A 329 -15.46 4.97 -6.75
CA PRO A 329 -15.36 4.17 -7.96
C PRO A 329 -15.84 5.01 -9.17
N ARG A 330 -14.90 5.63 -9.89
CA ARG A 330 -15.20 6.58 -10.98
C ARG A 330 -15.04 5.99 -12.39
N MET A 331 -13.98 5.22 -12.61
CA MET A 331 -13.60 4.70 -13.93
C MET A 331 -13.91 3.20 -14.06
N PRO A 332 -13.96 2.64 -15.29
CA PRO A 332 -13.86 1.21 -15.53
C PRO A 332 -12.62 0.61 -14.87
N LEU A 333 -12.68 -0.65 -14.43
CA LEU A 333 -11.62 -1.34 -13.70
C LEU A 333 -11.25 -2.66 -14.40
N LEU A 334 -9.95 -2.85 -14.65
CA LEU A 334 -9.33 -4.14 -14.94
C LEU A 334 -8.56 -4.57 -13.69
N ILE A 335 -8.93 -5.70 -13.11
CA ILE A 335 -8.31 -6.23 -11.90
C ILE A 335 -7.98 -7.71 -12.08
N GLY A 336 -6.87 -8.17 -11.52
CA GLY A 336 -6.52 -9.58 -11.56
C GLY A 336 -5.49 -9.98 -10.54
N VAL A 337 -5.34 -11.29 -10.40
CA VAL A 337 -4.50 -11.99 -9.42
C VAL A 337 -3.99 -13.28 -10.06
N THR A 338 -2.97 -13.90 -9.48
CA THR A 338 -2.59 -15.27 -9.82
C THR A 338 -3.33 -16.27 -8.92
N ASN A 339 -3.41 -17.54 -9.33
CA ASN A 339 -3.98 -18.63 -8.50
C ASN A 339 -2.98 -19.23 -7.49
N GLY A 340 -1.84 -18.57 -7.27
CA GLY A 340 -0.75 -19.05 -6.43
C GLY A 340 0.11 -17.89 -5.92
N GLU A 341 -0.50 -16.76 -5.57
CA GLU A 341 0.18 -15.52 -5.19
C GLU A 341 1.34 -15.76 -4.21
N VAL A 342 1.13 -16.61 -3.20
CA VAL A 342 2.10 -16.80 -2.11
C VAL A 342 3.00 -18.04 -2.25
N THR A 343 3.04 -18.71 -3.41
CA THR A 343 3.89 -19.91 -3.67
C THR A 343 5.35 -19.71 -3.24
N ARG A 344 5.94 -18.54 -3.52
CA ARG A 344 7.35 -18.27 -3.20
C ARG A 344 7.60 -18.18 -1.70
N LEU A 345 6.58 -17.77 -0.94
CA LEU A 345 6.62 -17.64 0.51
C LEU A 345 6.38 -18.99 1.19
N THR A 346 5.38 -19.75 0.73
CA THR A 346 5.08 -21.11 1.24
C THR A 346 6.14 -22.14 0.84
N SER A 347 6.93 -21.86 -0.21
CA SER A 347 8.12 -22.65 -0.59
C SER A 347 9.35 -22.41 0.30
N ASN A 348 9.30 -21.53 1.32
CA ASN A 348 10.42 -21.35 2.24
C ASN A 348 10.52 -22.53 3.21
N LYS A 349 11.74 -23.07 3.39
CA LYS A 349 12.06 -24.23 4.23
C LYS A 349 11.49 -24.19 5.65
N HIS A 350 11.25 -23.00 6.21
CA HIS A 350 10.63 -22.86 7.54
C HIS A 350 9.22 -23.49 7.64
N TYR A 351 8.47 -23.59 6.54
CA TYR A 351 7.19 -24.32 6.48
C TYR A 351 7.33 -25.79 6.03
N VAL A 352 8.54 -26.25 5.78
CA VAL A 352 8.85 -27.58 5.21
C VAL A 352 9.57 -28.46 6.24
N GLU A 353 10.57 -27.91 6.94
CA GLU A 353 11.42 -28.65 7.88
C GLU A 353 10.84 -28.74 9.30
N SER A 354 9.91 -27.87 9.67
CA SER A 354 9.25 -27.87 11.00
C SER A 354 8.11 -28.89 11.13
N GLY A 355 7.46 -29.26 10.01
CA GLY A 355 6.21 -30.02 10.03
C GLY A 355 5.01 -29.29 10.66
N ASP A 356 5.20 -28.05 11.12
CA ASP A 356 4.26 -27.28 11.93
C ASP A 356 3.06 -26.79 11.11
N TRP A 357 2.02 -27.63 11.07
CA TRP A 357 0.67 -27.15 10.85
C TRP A 357 0.25 -26.28 12.05
N SER A 358 0.62 -25.00 12.02
CA SER A 358 0.18 -24.02 13.02
C SER A 358 -0.50 -22.84 12.37
N LEU A 359 -1.80 -22.70 12.64
CA LEU A 359 -2.58 -21.54 12.23
C LEU A 359 -2.16 -20.26 12.93
N ASN A 360 -1.26 -20.30 13.92
CA ASN A 360 -0.64 -19.10 14.48
C ASN A 360 0.27 -18.40 13.45
N TYR A 361 0.88 -19.14 12.54
CA TYR A 361 1.59 -18.55 11.39
C TYR A 361 0.58 -17.99 10.40
N VAL A 362 -0.36 -18.82 9.94
CA VAL A 362 -1.31 -18.48 8.86
C VAL A 362 -2.25 -17.32 9.24
N ILE A 363 -2.80 -17.36 10.46
CA ILE A 363 -3.77 -16.42 11.06
C ILE A 363 -3.18 -15.87 12.37
N PRO A 364 -2.29 -14.86 12.29
CA PRO A 364 -1.55 -14.37 13.45
C PRO A 364 -2.32 -13.33 14.27
N SER A 365 -2.03 -13.27 15.57
CA SER A 365 -2.65 -12.35 16.54
C SER A 365 -2.31 -10.87 16.37
N TYR A 366 -1.35 -10.54 15.49
CA TYR A 366 -1.07 -9.16 15.08
C TYR A 366 -1.95 -8.68 13.93
N LEU A 367 -2.51 -9.60 13.14
CA LEU A 367 -3.41 -9.29 12.02
C LEU A 367 -4.87 -9.30 12.48
N HIS A 368 -5.22 -10.27 13.33
CA HIS A 368 -6.57 -10.50 13.82
C HIS A 368 -6.65 -10.24 15.32
N ALA A 369 -7.64 -9.47 15.80
CA ALA A 369 -7.81 -9.24 17.23
C ALA A 369 -8.44 -10.50 17.87
N ASN A 370 -9.49 -11.02 17.25
CA ASN A 370 -10.16 -12.26 17.62
C ASN A 370 -9.53 -13.49 16.91
N TYR A 371 -8.20 -13.53 16.81
CA TYR A 371 -7.47 -14.49 15.97
C TYR A 371 -7.80 -15.97 16.25
N LYS A 372 -8.05 -16.38 17.50
CA LYS A 372 -8.43 -17.77 17.82
C LYS A 372 -9.79 -18.18 17.24
N GLN A 373 -10.72 -17.23 17.13
CA GLN A 373 -12.03 -17.43 16.51
C GLN A 373 -11.91 -17.42 14.98
N VAL A 374 -11.07 -16.54 14.43
CA VAL A 374 -10.73 -16.53 13.00
C VAL A 374 -10.05 -17.84 12.60
N GLN A 375 -9.12 -18.37 13.40
CA GLN A 375 -8.47 -19.67 13.19
C GLN A 375 -9.51 -20.80 13.05
N LYS A 376 -10.45 -20.93 13.99
CA LYS A 376 -11.53 -21.93 13.91
C LYS A 376 -12.45 -21.75 12.70
N ALA A 377 -12.73 -20.51 12.34
CA ALA A 377 -13.55 -20.21 11.17
C ALA A 377 -12.81 -20.57 9.85
N VAL A 378 -11.48 -20.37 9.81
CA VAL A 378 -10.60 -20.78 8.70
C VAL A 378 -10.46 -22.30 8.64
N GLU A 379 -10.32 -23.00 9.77
CA GLU A 379 -10.38 -24.47 9.82
C GLU A 379 -11.68 -24.98 9.18
N TYR A 380 -12.82 -24.45 9.59
CA TYR A 380 -14.11 -24.82 9.01
C TYR A 380 -14.19 -24.50 7.50
N GLN A 381 -13.73 -23.32 7.06
CA GLN A 381 -13.83 -22.92 5.66
C GLN A 381 -12.87 -23.68 4.72
N TYR A 382 -11.72 -24.14 5.21
CA TYR A 382 -10.66 -24.71 4.36
C TYR A 382 -10.31 -26.18 4.65
N LEU A 383 -10.77 -26.77 5.76
CA LEU A 383 -10.44 -28.15 6.16
C LEU A 383 -11.65 -29.09 6.26
N THR A 384 -12.89 -28.60 6.23
CA THR A 384 -14.06 -29.47 6.39
C THR A 384 -14.17 -30.57 5.33
N ASP A 385 -13.70 -30.32 4.10
CA ASP A 385 -13.67 -31.31 3.01
C ASP A 385 -12.40 -32.18 3.00
N TYR A 386 -11.47 -31.97 3.93
CA TYR A 386 -10.19 -32.67 3.99
C TYR A 386 -10.17 -33.78 5.06
N PRO A 387 -9.45 -34.89 4.83
CA PRO A 387 -9.24 -35.90 5.86
C PRO A 387 -8.45 -35.32 7.04
N GLN A 388 -8.74 -35.81 8.25
CA GLN A 388 -8.07 -35.40 9.50
C GLN A 388 -6.54 -35.60 9.49
N ASN A 389 -6.00 -36.34 8.53
CA ASN A 389 -4.58 -36.67 8.38
C ASN A 389 -4.03 -36.17 7.04
N LEU A 390 -3.98 -34.84 6.85
CA LEU A 390 -3.39 -34.24 5.66
C LEU A 390 -1.90 -34.60 5.49
N ASN A 391 -1.52 -35.03 4.29
CA ASN A 391 -0.12 -35.18 3.93
C ASN A 391 0.58 -33.80 3.81
N GLU A 392 1.91 -33.80 3.71
CA GLU A 392 2.72 -32.58 3.71
C GLU A 392 2.44 -31.66 2.50
N ALA A 393 2.15 -32.24 1.34
CA ALA A 393 1.82 -31.49 0.13
C ALA A 393 0.39 -30.92 0.17
N GLU A 394 -0.58 -31.68 0.69
CA GLU A 394 -1.94 -31.19 0.94
C GLU A 394 -1.93 -30.01 1.93
N ARG A 395 -1.20 -30.12 3.05
CA ARG A 395 -1.01 -29.01 3.99
C ARG A 395 -0.42 -27.77 3.32
N ARG A 396 0.61 -27.93 2.48
CA ARG A 396 1.18 -26.82 1.69
C ARG A 396 0.16 -26.19 0.75
N ASN A 397 -0.68 -26.98 0.09
CA ASN A 397 -1.70 -26.48 -0.83
C ASN A 397 -2.80 -25.70 -0.07
N VAL A 398 -3.25 -26.19 1.09
CA VAL A 398 -4.23 -25.46 1.92
C VAL A 398 -3.64 -24.14 2.45
N ILE A 399 -2.40 -24.16 2.94
CA ILE A 399 -1.71 -22.93 3.39
C ILE A 399 -1.55 -21.95 2.21
N LEU A 400 -1.22 -22.44 1.02
CA LEU A 400 -1.13 -21.63 -0.21
C LEU A 400 -2.46 -20.94 -0.52
N ASP A 401 -3.59 -21.65 -0.42
CA ASP A 401 -4.92 -21.10 -0.70
C ASP A 401 -5.33 -20.05 0.34
N ILE A 402 -5.30 -20.41 1.65
CA ILE A 402 -5.66 -19.50 2.75
C ILE A 402 -4.89 -18.17 2.65
N LEU A 403 -3.57 -18.25 2.43
CA LEU A 403 -2.71 -17.07 2.35
C LEU A 403 -2.90 -16.29 1.04
N SER A 404 -3.12 -16.95 -0.10
CA SER A 404 -3.40 -16.26 -1.38
C SER A 404 -4.74 -15.52 -1.31
N ASP A 405 -5.76 -16.14 -0.72
CA ASP A 405 -7.06 -15.52 -0.52
C ASP A 405 -7.01 -14.35 0.46
N GLN A 406 -6.47 -14.54 1.66
CA GLN A 406 -6.39 -13.52 2.71
C GLN A 406 -5.65 -12.26 2.26
N TYR A 407 -4.54 -12.41 1.52
CA TYR A 407 -3.64 -11.30 1.19
C TYR A 407 -3.84 -10.70 -0.21
N PHE A 408 -4.45 -11.41 -1.17
CA PHE A 408 -4.52 -10.97 -2.56
C PHE A 408 -5.89 -11.19 -3.21
N ILE A 409 -6.35 -12.44 -3.30
CA ILE A 409 -7.53 -12.79 -4.10
C ILE A 409 -8.81 -12.22 -3.49
N ALA A 410 -9.03 -12.37 -2.17
CA ALA A 410 -10.24 -11.87 -1.54
C ALA A 410 -10.29 -10.32 -1.50
N PRO A 411 -9.22 -9.57 -1.14
CA PRO A 411 -9.19 -8.11 -1.30
C PRO A 411 -9.52 -7.64 -2.73
N ALA A 412 -8.92 -8.26 -3.76
CA ALA A 412 -9.19 -7.93 -5.16
C ALA A 412 -10.64 -8.23 -5.58
N ALA A 413 -11.17 -9.38 -5.17
CA ALA A 413 -12.57 -9.76 -5.41
C ALA A 413 -13.56 -8.80 -4.73
N ARG A 414 -13.26 -8.36 -3.50
CA ARG A 414 -14.08 -7.39 -2.78
C ARG A 414 -14.07 -6.02 -3.45
N GLU A 415 -12.92 -5.57 -3.92
CA GLU A 415 -12.78 -4.35 -4.70
C GLU A 415 -13.61 -4.39 -6.00
N ALA A 416 -13.51 -5.49 -6.77
CA ALA A 416 -14.36 -5.72 -7.94
C ALA A 416 -15.86 -5.66 -7.61
N LEU A 417 -16.29 -6.28 -6.50
CA LEU A 417 -17.68 -6.25 -6.05
C LEU A 417 -18.15 -4.84 -5.67
N LEU A 418 -17.32 -4.03 -5.03
CA LEU A 418 -17.66 -2.66 -4.64
C LEU A 418 -17.80 -1.74 -5.85
N TYR A 419 -16.94 -1.88 -6.86
CA TYR A 419 -17.10 -1.18 -8.15
C TYR A 419 -18.37 -1.61 -8.89
N ALA A 420 -18.62 -2.92 -8.97
CA ALA A 420 -19.77 -3.47 -9.66
C ALA A 420 -21.11 -3.05 -9.02
N LYS A 421 -21.18 -2.99 -7.68
CA LYS A 421 -22.34 -2.47 -6.92
C LYS A 421 -22.60 -0.97 -7.16
N LYS A 422 -21.66 -0.24 -7.76
CA LYS A 422 -21.80 1.16 -8.19
C LYS A 422 -21.97 1.29 -9.71
N ASN A 423 -22.41 0.21 -10.38
CA ASN A 423 -22.66 0.11 -11.82
C ASN A 423 -21.45 0.45 -12.72
N ARG A 424 -20.22 0.44 -12.18
CA ARG A 424 -19.01 0.60 -13.00
C ARG A 424 -18.73 -0.65 -13.83
N THR A 425 -18.01 -0.47 -14.93
CA THR A 425 -17.52 -1.59 -15.73
C THR A 425 -16.34 -2.22 -15.01
N VAL A 426 -16.38 -3.54 -14.81
CA VAL A 426 -15.32 -4.30 -14.16
C VAL A 426 -15.00 -5.51 -15.01
N TYR A 427 -13.72 -5.74 -15.23
CA TYR A 427 -13.18 -6.96 -15.82
C TYR A 427 -12.22 -7.57 -14.82
N ALA A 428 -12.46 -8.83 -14.48
CA ALA A 428 -11.63 -9.59 -13.55
C ALA A 428 -10.91 -10.71 -14.31
N TYR A 429 -9.66 -11.00 -13.95
CA TYR A 429 -8.96 -12.22 -14.41
C TYR A 429 -8.29 -12.97 -13.27
N ILE A 430 -8.10 -14.29 -13.47
CA ILE A 430 -7.21 -15.10 -12.65
C ILE A 430 -6.15 -15.70 -13.57
N PHE A 431 -4.89 -15.34 -13.34
CA PHE A 431 -3.75 -15.92 -14.04
C PHE A 431 -3.42 -17.30 -13.46
N GLN A 432 -3.50 -18.33 -14.30
CA GLN A 432 -3.39 -19.74 -13.91
C GLN A 432 -2.34 -20.48 -14.75
N TYR A 433 -1.66 -19.79 -15.68
CA TYR A 433 -0.68 -20.43 -16.54
C TYR A 433 0.63 -20.72 -15.78
N GLU A 434 1.04 -21.99 -15.77
CA GLU A 434 2.22 -22.46 -15.06
C GLU A 434 3.41 -22.65 -16.02
N ASN A 435 4.36 -21.72 -16.00
CA ASN A 435 5.62 -21.88 -16.72
C ASN A 435 6.68 -22.56 -15.83
N ALA A 436 7.24 -23.68 -16.33
CA ALA A 436 8.16 -24.52 -15.57
C ALA A 436 9.49 -23.84 -15.20
N GLN A 437 9.95 -22.83 -15.95
CA GLN A 437 11.17 -22.09 -15.63
C GLN A 437 10.94 -21.10 -14.49
N LEU A 438 9.88 -20.28 -14.57
CA LEU A 438 9.47 -19.36 -13.49
C LEU A 438 9.19 -20.11 -12.17
N LEU A 439 8.63 -21.32 -12.26
CA LEU A 439 8.22 -22.11 -11.11
C LEU A 439 9.29 -23.08 -10.59
N LYS A 440 10.42 -23.24 -11.29
CA LYS A 440 11.49 -24.22 -10.97
C LYS A 440 11.92 -24.20 -9.50
N SER A 441 12.09 -22.99 -8.95
CA SER A 441 12.48 -22.71 -7.56
C SER A 441 11.43 -23.21 -6.56
N VAL A 442 10.16 -22.88 -6.77
CA VAL A 442 9.06 -23.27 -5.87
C VAL A 442 8.65 -24.73 -5.99
N ARG A 443 8.74 -25.32 -7.20
CA ARG A 443 8.50 -26.76 -7.44
C ARG A 443 9.55 -27.62 -6.75
N LYS A 444 10.83 -27.22 -6.78
CA LYS A 444 11.93 -27.91 -6.06
C LYS A 444 11.67 -27.98 -4.54
N ASN A 445 10.98 -27.00 -3.98
CA ASN A 445 10.67 -26.90 -2.56
C ASN A 445 9.27 -27.47 -2.20
N GLY A 446 8.67 -28.30 -3.06
CA GLY A 446 7.49 -29.09 -2.73
C GLY A 446 6.13 -28.41 -2.88
N ILE A 447 6.06 -27.22 -3.50
CA ILE A 447 4.78 -26.60 -3.91
C ILE A 447 4.35 -27.19 -5.25
N GLN A 448 3.18 -27.84 -5.32
CA GLN A 448 2.80 -28.64 -6.50
C GLN A 448 2.04 -27.87 -7.59
N ARG A 449 1.35 -26.77 -7.25
CA ARG A 449 0.50 -25.99 -8.18
C ARG A 449 0.60 -24.49 -7.96
N GLY A 450 -0.13 -23.73 -8.78
CA GLY A 450 -0.29 -22.29 -8.70
C GLY A 450 0.80 -21.53 -9.46
N ALA A 451 0.39 -20.51 -10.22
CA ALA A 451 1.26 -19.49 -10.79
C ALA A 451 1.63 -18.46 -9.69
N SER A 452 2.91 -18.13 -9.57
CA SER A 452 3.44 -17.27 -8.50
C SER A 452 3.07 -15.80 -8.70
N HIS A 453 3.04 -15.01 -7.62
CA HIS A 453 2.90 -13.55 -7.70
C HIS A 453 3.80 -12.95 -8.78
N GLY A 454 3.23 -12.08 -9.61
CA GLY A 454 3.97 -11.41 -10.69
C GLY A 454 4.31 -12.28 -11.91
N ASN A 455 3.92 -13.56 -11.98
CA ASN A 455 4.10 -14.37 -13.19
C ASN A 455 3.50 -13.70 -14.43
N ASP A 456 2.27 -13.20 -14.35
CA ASP A 456 1.62 -12.47 -15.44
C ASP A 456 2.44 -11.26 -15.92
N CYS A 457 3.03 -10.51 -14.99
CA CYS A 457 3.89 -9.38 -15.25
C CYS A 457 5.25 -9.79 -15.83
N SER A 458 5.78 -10.96 -15.46
CA SER A 458 6.99 -11.51 -16.08
C SER A 458 6.80 -11.78 -17.58
N PHE A 459 5.62 -12.21 -18.03
CA PHE A 459 5.28 -12.27 -19.46
C PHE A 459 5.15 -10.85 -20.06
N ILE A 460 4.32 -9.98 -19.46
CA ILE A 460 4.02 -8.63 -19.98
C ILE A 460 5.27 -7.75 -20.17
N PHE A 461 6.29 -7.90 -19.31
CA PHE A 461 7.50 -7.07 -19.36
C PHE A 461 8.76 -7.83 -19.80
N ASN A 462 8.66 -9.14 -20.11
CA ASN A 462 9.80 -10.06 -20.18
C ASN A 462 10.83 -9.79 -19.07
N ASN A 463 10.37 -9.91 -17.82
CA ASN A 463 11.21 -9.71 -16.65
C ASN A 463 10.94 -10.80 -15.61
N PRO A 464 11.70 -11.91 -15.62
CA PRO A 464 11.50 -13.02 -14.69
C PRO A 464 11.79 -12.66 -13.23
N THR A 465 12.56 -11.59 -12.95
CA THR A 465 12.78 -11.07 -11.59
C THR A 465 11.50 -10.60 -10.91
N LEU A 466 10.44 -10.29 -11.68
CA LEU A 466 9.08 -9.98 -11.15
C LEU A 466 8.37 -11.21 -10.56
N SER A 467 8.91 -12.42 -10.77
CA SER A 467 8.40 -13.69 -10.22
C SER A 467 9.36 -14.33 -9.22
N ASP A 468 10.65 -14.44 -9.57
CA ASP A 468 11.71 -14.87 -8.66
C ASP A 468 12.97 -14.01 -8.91
N PRO A 469 13.45 -13.22 -7.93
CA PRO A 469 14.60 -12.34 -8.13
C PRO A 469 15.91 -13.07 -8.47
N SER A 470 15.98 -14.40 -8.26
CA SER A 470 17.14 -15.19 -8.68
C SER A 470 17.11 -15.65 -10.14
N LEU A 471 16.07 -15.32 -10.92
CA LEU A 471 15.98 -15.62 -12.35
C LEU A 471 16.32 -14.37 -13.17
N GLU A 472 17.47 -14.39 -13.84
CA GLU A 472 17.92 -13.31 -14.75
C GLU A 472 17.26 -13.43 -16.14
N THR A 473 17.10 -14.65 -16.65
CA THR A 473 16.56 -14.93 -18.00
C THR A 473 15.60 -16.12 -17.98
N VAL A 474 14.69 -16.14 -18.96
CA VAL A 474 13.76 -17.24 -19.27
C VAL A 474 13.65 -17.34 -20.79
N GLU A 475 13.62 -18.57 -21.30
CA GLU A 475 13.40 -18.84 -22.73
C GLU A 475 11.90 -19.06 -22.98
N TRP A 476 11.25 -18.15 -23.69
CA TRP A 476 9.82 -18.23 -23.99
C TRP A 476 9.55 -19.06 -25.25
N ASN A 477 8.83 -20.17 -25.08
CA ASN A 477 8.35 -21.01 -26.18
C ASN A 477 7.12 -20.37 -26.90
N ASP A 478 6.56 -21.04 -27.90
CA ASP A 478 5.43 -20.50 -28.68
C ASP A 478 4.15 -20.34 -27.86
N ASP A 479 3.93 -21.19 -26.86
CA ASP A 479 2.77 -21.13 -25.99
C ASP A 479 2.91 -20.01 -24.93
N ASP A 480 4.11 -19.79 -24.39
CA ASP A 480 4.46 -18.62 -23.59
C ASP A 480 4.22 -17.31 -24.36
N ARG A 481 4.53 -17.31 -25.66
CA ARG A 481 4.31 -16.14 -26.55
C ARG A 481 2.82 -15.88 -26.79
N LYS A 482 1.99 -16.92 -26.95
CA LYS A 482 0.52 -16.78 -27.01
C LYS A 482 -0.03 -16.16 -25.73
N ILE A 483 0.42 -16.62 -24.56
CA ILE A 483 0.01 -16.06 -23.26
C ILE A 483 0.47 -14.59 -23.13
N THR A 484 1.68 -14.28 -23.59
CA THR A 484 2.19 -12.89 -23.63
C THR A 484 1.31 -12.00 -24.52
N GLN A 485 1.04 -12.42 -25.76
CA GLN A 485 0.18 -11.70 -26.70
C GLN A 485 -1.23 -11.51 -26.14
N GLN A 486 -1.80 -12.53 -25.50
CA GLN A 486 -3.10 -12.48 -24.85
C GLN A 486 -3.14 -11.41 -23.73
N LEU A 487 -2.18 -11.43 -22.79
CA LEU A 487 -2.09 -10.46 -21.70
C LEU A 487 -1.86 -9.03 -22.20
N VAL A 488 -0.96 -8.86 -23.17
CA VAL A 488 -0.61 -7.56 -23.76
C VAL A 488 -1.80 -6.98 -24.52
N SER A 489 -2.48 -7.77 -25.36
CA SER A 489 -3.65 -7.33 -26.11
C SER A 489 -4.82 -6.93 -25.19
N GLN A 490 -5.04 -7.66 -24.08
CA GLN A 490 -6.01 -7.26 -23.06
C GLN A 490 -5.65 -5.91 -22.44
N MET A 491 -4.39 -5.74 -22.03
CA MET A 491 -3.92 -4.51 -21.41
C MET A 491 -4.02 -3.33 -22.39
N ALA A 492 -3.65 -3.52 -23.66
CA ALA A 492 -3.75 -2.52 -24.71
C ALA A 492 -5.21 -2.13 -25.04
N ASN A 493 -6.09 -3.12 -25.25
CA ASN A 493 -7.51 -2.86 -25.48
C ASN A 493 -8.17 -2.13 -24.30
N PHE A 494 -7.79 -2.45 -23.06
CA PHE A 494 -8.29 -1.73 -21.89
C PHE A 494 -7.72 -0.30 -21.77
N VAL A 495 -6.46 -0.09 -22.18
CA VAL A 495 -5.85 1.24 -22.31
C VAL A 495 -6.60 2.09 -23.34
N HIS A 496 -6.89 1.54 -24.52
CA HIS A 496 -7.53 2.28 -25.61
C HIS A 496 -9.03 2.48 -25.44
N ARG A 497 -9.78 1.42 -25.11
CA ARG A 497 -11.26 1.40 -25.18
C ARG A 497 -11.96 1.35 -23.83
N ARG A 498 -11.25 1.04 -22.72
CA ARG A 498 -11.84 0.71 -21.40
C ARG A 498 -12.86 -0.44 -21.42
N ASN A 499 -12.88 -1.23 -22.49
CA ASN A 499 -13.83 -2.30 -22.78
C ASN A 499 -13.04 -3.52 -23.27
N LEU A 500 -13.38 -4.70 -22.74
CA LEU A 500 -12.76 -5.98 -23.10
C LEU A 500 -13.78 -7.05 -23.55
N SER A 501 -15.07 -6.70 -23.62
CA SER A 501 -16.12 -7.67 -23.95
C SER A 501 -16.01 -8.23 -25.37
N GLU A 502 -15.46 -7.44 -26.31
CA GLU A 502 -15.16 -7.86 -27.68
C GLU A 502 -14.02 -8.90 -27.77
N VAL A 503 -13.12 -8.95 -26.78
CA VAL A 503 -12.01 -9.92 -26.71
C VAL A 503 -12.30 -11.08 -25.74
N GLY A 504 -13.59 -11.41 -25.56
CA GLY A 504 -14.06 -12.56 -24.80
C GLY A 504 -14.15 -12.37 -23.28
N PHE A 505 -13.82 -11.19 -22.74
CA PHE A 505 -13.93 -10.97 -21.29
C PHE A 505 -15.38 -10.80 -20.85
N LYS A 506 -15.85 -11.73 -20.03
CA LYS A 506 -17.13 -11.60 -19.33
C LYS A 506 -17.01 -10.48 -18.30
N ARG A 507 -17.94 -9.52 -18.36
CA ARG A 507 -18.00 -8.38 -17.44
C ARG A 507 -18.33 -8.90 -16.03
N PHE A 508 -17.47 -8.60 -15.06
CA PHE A 508 -17.77 -8.83 -13.65
C PHE A 508 -18.91 -7.89 -13.22
N SER A 509 -19.92 -8.42 -12.54
CA SER A 509 -21.07 -7.68 -12.04
C SER A 509 -21.47 -8.14 -10.63
N ALA A 510 -22.38 -7.42 -9.97
CA ALA A 510 -22.86 -7.79 -8.63
C ALA A 510 -23.63 -9.13 -8.60
N ILE A 511 -24.14 -9.58 -9.75
CA ILE A 511 -24.81 -10.87 -9.98
C ILE A 511 -23.80 -11.89 -10.50
N TYR A 512 -23.19 -11.63 -11.66
CA TYR A 512 -22.20 -12.49 -12.29
C TYR A 512 -20.78 -12.11 -11.81
N ARG A 513 -20.40 -12.65 -10.65
CA ARG A 513 -19.16 -12.30 -9.93
C ARG A 513 -17.94 -13.10 -10.38
N VAL A 514 -17.72 -13.14 -11.69
CA VAL A 514 -16.78 -14.06 -12.34
C VAL A 514 -15.56 -13.35 -12.93
N ALA A 515 -14.46 -14.10 -13.07
CA ALA A 515 -13.23 -13.69 -13.73
C ALA A 515 -12.94 -14.57 -14.95
N THR A 516 -12.22 -14.00 -15.92
CA THR A 516 -11.66 -14.75 -17.05
C THR A 516 -10.42 -15.51 -16.59
N PRO A 517 -10.33 -16.85 -16.71
CA PRO A 517 -9.08 -17.56 -16.47
C PRO A 517 -8.09 -17.29 -17.62
N ILE A 518 -6.82 -17.12 -17.28
CA ILE A 518 -5.72 -17.02 -18.25
C ILE A 518 -4.83 -18.25 -18.10
N ASN A 519 -5.00 -19.19 -19.02
CA ASN A 519 -4.33 -20.49 -19.11
C ASN A 519 -4.37 -21.00 -20.57
N HIS A 520 -3.85 -22.20 -20.83
CA HIS A 520 -3.90 -22.84 -22.17
C HIS A 520 -5.26 -23.45 -22.55
N LEU A 521 -6.20 -23.56 -21.62
CA LEU A 521 -7.40 -24.39 -21.73
C LEU A 521 -8.67 -23.56 -21.57
N ASN A 522 -9.10 -23.00 -22.70
CA ASN A 522 -10.48 -22.57 -22.96
C ASN A 522 -10.98 -21.35 -22.14
N ILE A 523 -10.74 -20.15 -22.69
CA ILE A 523 -11.18 -18.82 -22.18
C ILE A 523 -12.68 -18.76 -21.87
N ASN A 524 -13.49 -19.63 -22.49
CA ASN A 524 -14.96 -19.54 -22.50
C ASN A 524 -15.64 -19.86 -21.15
N SER A 525 -14.95 -20.57 -20.25
CA SER A 525 -15.47 -20.98 -18.93
C SER A 525 -14.95 -20.06 -17.82
N PRO A 526 -15.70 -19.01 -17.43
CA PRO A 526 -15.23 -18.07 -16.42
C PRO A 526 -15.25 -18.72 -15.03
N VAL A 527 -14.32 -18.30 -14.17
CA VAL A 527 -14.15 -18.83 -12.81
C VAL A 527 -14.77 -17.89 -11.78
N GLY A 528 -15.22 -18.43 -10.64
CA GLY A 528 -15.75 -17.61 -9.54
C GLY A 528 -14.67 -16.71 -8.96
N PHE A 529 -14.85 -15.39 -9.02
CA PHE A 529 -13.91 -14.42 -8.47
C PHE A 529 -14.35 -13.93 -7.09
N TYR A 530 -15.65 -13.63 -6.93
CA TYR A 530 -16.26 -13.48 -5.61
C TYR A 530 -17.12 -14.70 -5.28
N SER A 531 -16.49 -15.72 -4.70
CA SER A 531 -17.07 -16.99 -4.26
C SER A 531 -17.51 -16.95 -2.79
N ASN A 532 -17.95 -18.09 -2.26
CA ASN A 532 -18.11 -18.31 -0.82
C ASN A 532 -16.79 -18.09 -0.06
N VAL A 533 -15.65 -18.54 -0.60
CA VAL A 533 -14.32 -18.44 0.03
C VAL A 533 -13.86 -16.98 0.13
N THR A 534 -13.93 -16.20 -0.95
CA THR A 534 -13.58 -14.77 -0.88
C THR A 534 -14.63 -13.94 -0.15
N GLY A 535 -15.89 -14.40 -0.13
CA GLY A 535 -16.96 -13.81 0.68
C GLY A 535 -16.72 -13.99 2.17
N PHE A 536 -16.28 -15.16 2.60
CA PHE A 536 -15.91 -15.49 3.98
C PHE A 536 -14.92 -14.45 4.56
N TRP A 537 -13.86 -14.11 3.83
CA TRP A 537 -12.88 -13.10 4.25
C TRP A 537 -13.44 -11.68 4.41
N HIS A 538 -14.51 -11.33 3.69
CA HIS A 538 -15.04 -9.95 3.63
C HIS A 538 -16.42 -9.77 4.24
N GLU A 539 -17.01 -10.85 4.76
CA GLU A 539 -18.34 -10.88 5.38
C GLU A 539 -18.29 -11.61 6.73
N VAL A 540 -17.69 -12.81 6.82
CA VAL A 540 -17.62 -13.59 8.06
C VAL A 540 -16.50 -13.08 8.98
N ILE A 541 -15.27 -12.96 8.48
CA ILE A 541 -14.13 -12.54 9.32
C ILE A 541 -14.34 -11.12 9.93
N PRO A 542 -14.81 -10.10 9.19
CA PRO A 542 -15.10 -8.80 9.78
C PRO A 542 -16.22 -8.83 10.84
N ALA A 543 -17.17 -9.77 10.75
CA ALA A 543 -18.19 -9.95 11.78
C ALA A 543 -17.60 -10.61 13.05
N ILE A 544 -16.67 -11.56 12.90
CA ILE A 544 -15.93 -12.15 14.02
C ILE A 544 -15.09 -11.08 14.75
N GLU A 545 -14.42 -10.18 14.02
CA GLU A 545 -13.63 -9.09 14.62
C GLU A 545 -14.48 -8.02 15.34
N GLN A 546 -15.78 -7.94 15.06
CA GLN A 546 -16.72 -7.05 15.78
C GLN A 546 -17.23 -7.64 17.11
N LEU A 547 -16.99 -8.93 17.36
CA LEU A 547 -17.37 -9.57 18.62
C LEU A 547 -16.56 -9.00 19.78
N HIS A 548 -17.26 -8.48 20.79
CA HIS A 548 -16.67 -7.96 22.02
C HIS A 548 -16.30 -9.12 22.95
N ILE A 549 -15.26 -9.87 22.58
CA ILE A 549 -14.71 -10.97 23.38
C ILE A 549 -13.77 -10.37 24.42
N ALA A 550 -13.96 -10.72 25.69
CA ALA A 550 -13.10 -10.22 26.77
C ALA A 550 -11.62 -10.52 26.47
N PRO A 551 -10.72 -9.53 26.57
CA PRO A 551 -9.36 -9.68 26.07
C PRO A 551 -8.59 -10.75 26.86
N GLN A 552 -8.13 -11.79 26.17
CA GLN A 552 -7.07 -12.66 26.68
C GLN A 552 -5.75 -11.87 26.67
N TYR A 553 -5.56 -11.07 27.72
CA TYR A 553 -4.38 -10.26 28.06
C TYR A 553 -3.38 -10.02 26.92
N ARG A 554 -3.67 -9.07 26.03
CA ARG A 554 -2.62 -8.43 25.24
C ARG A 554 -1.73 -7.65 26.21
N VAL A 555 -0.58 -8.22 26.57
CA VAL A 555 0.54 -7.43 27.09
C VAL A 555 1.08 -6.62 25.92
N LEU A 556 0.45 -5.46 25.69
CA LEU A 556 0.99 -4.42 24.84
C LEU A 556 2.28 -3.91 25.50
N LEU A 557 3.42 -4.49 25.10
CA LEU A 557 4.73 -3.85 25.23
C LEU A 557 4.77 -2.64 24.29
N GLN A 558 3.98 -1.61 24.61
CA GLN A 558 4.26 -0.26 24.17
C GLN A 558 5.54 0.18 24.89
N PRO A 559 6.64 0.50 24.19
CA PRO A 559 7.60 1.45 24.70
C PRO A 559 6.88 2.81 24.72
N CYS A 560 6.10 3.03 25.78
CA CYS A 560 5.28 4.21 26.02
C CYS A 560 6.15 5.42 26.43
N THR A 561 7.24 5.68 25.70
CA THR A 561 8.06 6.90 25.84
C THR A 561 7.22 8.15 25.53
N MET A 562 6.28 8.04 24.58
CA MET A 562 5.24 9.04 24.29
C MET A 562 4.21 9.20 25.42
N CYS A 563 3.81 8.11 26.09
CA CYS A 563 2.73 8.12 27.08
C CYS A 563 3.16 8.68 28.45
N GLN A 564 4.43 9.07 28.59
CA GLN A 564 4.92 9.75 29.80
C GLN A 564 4.67 11.27 29.81
N TYR A 565 4.08 11.86 28.76
CA TYR A 565 3.73 13.29 28.69
C TYR A 565 2.36 13.55 28.03
N PRO A 566 1.72 14.71 28.25
CA PRO A 566 1.83 15.62 29.40
C PRO A 566 0.61 15.50 30.36
N TYR A 567 -0.40 14.69 30.02
CA TYR A 567 -1.74 14.75 30.63
C TYR A 567 -1.79 14.40 32.12
N LYS A 568 -0.79 13.72 32.70
CA LYS A 568 -0.77 13.45 34.15
C LYS A 568 -0.83 14.73 34.98
N ILE A 569 -0.08 15.79 34.62
CA ILE A 569 -0.05 17.02 35.41
C ILE A 569 -1.40 17.77 35.33
N PRO A 570 -1.98 18.06 34.15
CA PRO A 570 -3.34 18.60 34.05
C PRO A 570 -4.40 17.71 34.70
N PHE A 571 -4.30 16.38 34.57
CA PHE A 571 -5.22 15.44 35.21
C PHE A 571 -5.16 15.53 36.73
N TYR A 572 -3.96 15.53 37.34
CA TYR A 572 -3.82 15.68 38.78
C TYR A 572 -4.21 17.08 39.26
N ILE A 573 -3.99 18.13 38.48
CA ILE A 573 -4.48 19.49 38.78
C ILE A 573 -6.02 19.51 38.79
N ILE A 574 -6.67 19.00 37.74
CA ILE A 574 -8.13 18.90 37.64
C ILE A 574 -8.70 18.04 38.77
N LEU A 575 -8.10 16.88 39.06
CA LEU A 575 -8.50 16.00 40.15
C LEU A 575 -8.36 16.69 41.52
N THR A 576 -7.26 17.41 41.76
CA THR A 576 -7.05 18.16 43.01
C THR A 576 -8.07 19.29 43.15
N VAL A 577 -8.37 20.04 42.07
CA VAL A 577 -9.41 21.07 42.07
C VAL A 577 -10.79 20.46 42.36
N LEU A 578 -11.14 19.33 41.75
CA LEU A 578 -12.40 18.61 42.02
C LEU A 578 -12.50 18.11 43.47
N ILE A 579 -11.41 17.61 44.05
CA ILE A 579 -11.35 17.24 45.48
C ILE A 579 -11.53 18.46 46.37
N LEU A 580 -10.85 19.59 46.09
CA LEU A 580 -10.99 20.81 46.89
C LEU A 580 -12.40 21.41 46.79
N VAL A 581 -13.02 21.40 45.60
CA VAL A 581 -14.40 21.84 45.41
C VAL A 581 -15.39 20.93 46.13
N THR A 582 -15.23 19.60 46.06
CA THR A 582 -16.14 18.67 46.77
C THR A 582 -15.98 18.75 48.29
N VAL A 583 -14.75 18.87 48.81
CA VAL A 583 -14.51 19.12 50.24
C VAL A 583 -15.09 20.47 50.66
N GLY A 584 -14.92 21.54 49.88
CA GLY A 584 -15.51 22.85 50.15
C GLY A 584 -17.04 22.82 50.19
N LEU A 585 -17.68 22.16 49.21
CA LEU A 585 -19.13 21.96 49.18
C LEU A 585 -19.62 21.11 50.36
N LEU A 586 -18.91 20.04 50.73
CA LEU A 586 -19.21 19.25 51.92
C LEU A 586 -19.09 20.09 53.20
N SER A 587 -18.05 20.91 53.34
CA SER A 587 -17.89 21.83 54.48
C SER A 587 -19.01 22.87 54.53
N ILE A 588 -19.42 23.43 53.39
CA ILE A 588 -20.57 24.36 53.30
C ILE A 588 -21.87 23.65 53.68
N CYS A 589 -22.08 22.41 53.23
CA CYS A 589 -23.24 21.59 53.59
C CYS A 589 -23.27 21.26 55.09
N ILE A 590 -22.15 20.83 55.68
CA ILE A 590 -22.02 20.56 57.12
C ILE A 590 -22.25 21.85 57.92
N HIS A 591 -21.66 22.98 57.52
CA HIS A 591 -21.85 24.25 58.22
C HIS A 591 -23.28 24.80 58.07
N ARG A 592 -23.94 24.62 56.91
CA ARG A 592 -25.38 24.87 56.76
C ARG A 592 -26.20 23.95 57.66
N GLN A 593 -25.88 22.65 57.73
CA GLN A 593 -26.60 21.68 58.55
C GLN A 593 -26.43 21.98 60.05
N GLN A 594 -25.25 22.45 60.48
CA GLN A 594 -25.01 22.96 61.83
C GLN A 594 -25.80 24.25 62.12
N ARG A 595 -25.80 25.25 61.22
CA ARG A 595 -26.64 26.45 61.38
C ARG A 595 -28.14 26.14 61.40
N VAL A 596 -28.59 25.16 60.61
CA VAL A 596 -29.98 24.67 60.61
C VAL A 596 -30.30 23.90 61.89
N ARG A 597 -29.35 23.17 62.48
CA ARG A 597 -29.51 22.53 63.80
C ARG A 597 -29.46 23.50 64.97
N GLN A 598 -28.76 24.63 64.88
CA GLN A 598 -28.74 25.65 65.94
C GLN A 598 -30.05 26.45 66.03
N LYS A 599 -30.75 26.68 64.91
CA LYS A 599 -32.04 27.40 64.91
C LYS A 599 -33.14 26.79 65.82
N PRO A 600 -33.44 25.48 65.80
CA PRO A 600 -34.42 24.89 66.71
C PRO A 600 -33.95 24.88 68.18
N THR A 601 -32.63 24.81 68.45
CA THR A 601 -32.12 24.89 69.83
C THR A 601 -32.34 26.27 70.43
N TYR A 602 -32.12 27.35 69.66
CA TYR A 602 -32.40 28.72 70.12
C TYR A 602 -33.90 28.99 70.31
N ALA A 603 -34.78 28.40 69.49
CA ALA A 603 -36.23 28.54 69.66
C ALA A 603 -36.71 27.89 70.97
N ILE A 604 -36.31 26.65 71.24
CA ILE A 604 -36.72 25.90 72.45
C ILE A 604 -36.17 26.55 73.73
N VAL A 605 -34.95 27.11 73.70
CA VAL A 605 -34.39 27.82 74.87
C VAL A 605 -35.19 29.10 75.17
N HIS A 606 -35.54 29.90 74.16
CA HIS A 606 -36.35 31.11 74.36
C HIS A 606 -37.76 30.79 74.88
N GLU A 607 -38.37 29.69 74.42
CA GLU A 607 -39.70 29.26 74.86
C GLU A 607 -39.68 28.74 76.31
N LEU A 608 -38.61 28.03 76.71
CA LEU A 608 -38.38 27.60 78.10
C LEU A 608 -38.04 28.76 79.05
N GLU A 609 -37.33 29.79 78.59
CA GLU A 609 -37.07 31.01 79.39
C GLU A 609 -38.34 31.86 79.56
N ALA A 610 -39.18 31.94 78.52
CA ALA A 610 -40.51 32.56 78.62
C ALA A 610 -41.39 31.84 79.66
N LEU A 611 -41.48 30.51 79.62
CA LEU A 611 -42.21 29.71 80.60
C LEU A 611 -41.68 29.90 82.04
N LYS A 612 -40.35 29.96 82.23
CA LYS A 612 -39.75 30.27 83.54
C LYS A 612 -40.08 31.67 84.04
N SER A 613 -40.18 32.67 83.16
CA SER A 613 -40.58 34.02 83.55
C SER A 613 -42.05 34.07 84.00
N ASP A 614 -42.92 33.30 83.36
CA ASP A 614 -44.36 33.23 83.66
C ASP A 614 -44.65 32.45 84.96
N GLU A 615 -43.88 31.39 85.27
CA GLU A 615 -43.91 30.75 86.59
C GLU A 615 -43.43 31.68 87.71
N LYS A 616 -42.37 32.46 87.47
CA LYS A 616 -41.83 33.39 88.48
C LYS A 616 -42.80 34.53 88.79
N MET A 617 -43.48 35.06 87.76
CA MET A 617 -44.55 36.05 87.92
C MET A 617 -45.78 35.48 88.66
N LYS A 618 -46.09 34.19 88.49
CA LYS A 618 -47.16 33.50 89.24
C LYS A 618 -46.80 33.21 90.70
N MET A 619 -45.51 33.11 91.06
CA MET A 619 -45.08 33.00 92.46
C MET A 619 -45.14 34.34 93.20
N GLU A 620 -44.80 35.46 92.56
CA GLU A 620 -44.82 36.79 93.22
C GLU A 620 -46.25 37.35 93.43
N LEU A 621 -47.25 36.80 92.74
CA LEU A 621 -48.67 37.17 92.88
C LEU A 621 -49.47 36.36 93.92
N ASN A 622 -48.82 35.44 94.67
CA ASN A 622 -49.46 34.60 95.69
C ASN A 622 -48.65 34.58 97.01
N MET A 623 -48.34 35.76 97.56
CA MET A 623 -47.98 35.91 98.98
C MET A 623 -49.17 36.50 99.75
N PRO A 624 -49.65 35.82 100.82
CA PRO A 624 -50.42 36.43 101.90
C PRO A 624 -49.56 37.33 102.80
#